data_AF-A0AA95HYD4-F1
#
_entry.id   AF-A0AA95HYD4-F1
#
_cell.length_a   1.000
_cell.length_b   1.000
_cell.length_c   1.000
_cell.angle_alpha   90.00
_cell.angle_beta   90.00
_cell.angle_gamma   90.00
#
_symmetry.space_group_name_H-M   'P 1'
#
loop_
_entity.id
_entity.type
_entity.pdbx_description
1 polymer ?
#
loop_
_entity_poly.entity_id
_entity_poly.type
_entity_poly.pdbx_seq_one_letter_code
_entity_poly.pdbx_strand_id
1 'polypeptide(L)'
;MILPLPEKFDANEIFILCSTVLTLALMYKLPRYLSAVTIIIIWLFNVFLALTADITLSVKPYELYYTIDHNTHELFDELLHFVTYPTLPYFVVNFYHFFKPKGVKLLSYIVFWSGIAIMLEGISVKFHVFTYTGWNLLLSFVVYLVVFTANIWLANFIEKKHPSKWTTTH
;
A
#
# COMPACT_ATOMS: atom_id res chain seq x y z
N MET A 1 -10.85 23.36 -4.47
CA MET A 1 -11.93 22.63 -5.14
C MET A 1 -12.35 21.50 -4.21
N ILE A 2 -13.66 21.28 -4.04
CA ILE A 2 -14.19 20.13 -3.30
C ILE A 2 -14.19 18.97 -4.30
N LEU A 3 -13.62 17.82 -3.92
CA LEU A 3 -13.60 16.63 -4.78
C LEU A 3 -15.04 16.18 -5.06
N PRO A 4 -15.36 15.75 -6.29
CA PRO A 4 -16.68 15.24 -6.61
C PRO A 4 -16.97 13.99 -5.76
N LEU A 5 -18.22 13.92 -5.28
CA LEU A 5 -18.76 12.69 -4.71
C LEU A 5 -19.11 11.72 -5.84
N PRO A 6 -19.09 10.40 -5.59
CA PRO A 6 -19.46 9.42 -6.58
C PRO A 6 -20.88 9.66 -7.08
N GLU A 7 -21.08 9.57 -8.40
CA GLU A 7 -22.42 9.67 -9.00
C GLU A 7 -23.33 8.52 -8.53
N LYS A 8 -22.74 7.35 -8.27
CA LYS A 8 -23.40 6.19 -7.65
C LYS A 8 -22.49 5.55 -6.62
N PHE A 9 -23.07 5.22 -5.48
CA PHE A 9 -22.35 4.50 -4.43
C PHE A 9 -22.51 2.99 -4.65
N ASP A 10 -21.51 2.41 -5.27
CA ASP A 10 -21.49 1.04 -5.79
C ASP A 10 -20.54 0.15 -4.95
N ALA A 11 -20.29 -1.07 -5.45
CA ALA A 11 -19.59 -2.10 -4.70
C ALA A 11 -18.10 -1.77 -4.43
N ASN A 12 -17.48 -1.00 -5.32
CA ASN A 12 -16.11 -0.49 -5.23
C ASN A 12 -15.98 0.52 -4.07
N GLU A 13 -16.84 1.53 -3.94
CA GLU A 13 -16.73 2.52 -2.86
C GLU A 13 -16.95 1.87 -1.49
N ILE A 14 -17.93 0.95 -1.40
CA ILE A 14 -18.17 0.16 -0.17
C ILE A 14 -16.93 -0.66 0.18
N PHE A 15 -16.33 -1.32 -0.81
CA PHE A 15 -15.14 -2.13 -0.58
C PHE A 15 -13.94 -1.29 -0.11
N ILE A 16 -13.71 -0.13 -0.72
CA ILE A 16 -12.65 0.82 -0.31
C ILE A 16 -12.89 1.30 1.12
N LEU A 17 -14.12 1.72 1.44
CA LEU A 17 -14.47 2.20 2.77
C LEU A 17 -14.27 1.11 3.83
N CYS A 18 -14.81 -0.09 3.60
CA CYS A 18 -14.64 -1.23 4.50
C CYS A 18 -13.18 -1.61 4.67
N SER A 19 -12.40 -1.65 3.59
CA SER A 19 -10.96 -1.97 3.63
C SER A 19 -10.18 -0.91 4.40
N THR A 20 -10.53 0.36 4.23
CA THR A 20 -9.91 1.49 4.96
C THR A 20 -10.19 1.40 6.45
N VAL A 21 -11.46 1.24 6.83
CA VAL A 21 -11.85 1.10 8.24
C VAL A 21 -11.16 -0.12 8.86
N LEU A 22 -11.13 -1.25 8.16
CA LEU A 22 -10.50 -2.48 8.65
C LEU A 22 -9.00 -2.29 8.88
N THR A 23 -8.28 -1.78 7.88
CA THR A 23 -6.81 -1.60 7.97
C THR A 23 -6.42 -0.55 9.01
N LEU A 24 -7.16 0.55 9.14
CA LEU A 24 -6.94 1.52 10.21
C LEU A 24 -7.26 0.95 11.60
N ALA A 25 -8.33 0.17 11.73
CA ALA A 25 -8.66 -0.50 12.99
C ALA A 25 -7.58 -1.51 13.40
N LEU A 26 -7.01 -2.25 12.43
CA LEU A 26 -5.87 -3.13 12.66
C LEU A 26 -4.63 -2.34 13.07
N MET A 27 -4.34 -1.21 12.43
CA MET A 27 -3.21 -0.33 12.78
C MET A 27 -3.37 0.31 14.17
N TYR A 28 -4.60 0.52 14.63
CA TYR A 28 -4.88 0.99 15.99
C TYR A 28 -4.73 -0.12 17.04
N LYS A 29 -5.20 -1.34 16.75
CA LYS A 29 -5.13 -2.48 17.67
C LYS A 29 -3.73 -3.10 17.78
N LEU A 30 -2.97 -3.13 16.68
CA LEU A 30 -1.66 -3.77 16.63
C LEU A 30 -0.58 -2.92 17.30
N PRO A 31 0.41 -3.56 17.94
CA PRO A 31 1.52 -2.86 18.56
C PRO A 31 2.32 -2.08 17.53
N ARG A 32 2.67 -0.84 17.87
CA ARG A 32 3.40 0.09 17.01
C ARG A 32 4.87 0.10 17.43
N TYR A 33 5.75 -0.37 16.57
CA TYR A 33 7.19 -0.46 16.83
C TYR A 33 8.01 0.66 16.16
N LEU A 34 7.40 1.34 15.19
CA LEU A 34 8.03 2.40 14.41
C LEU A 34 7.90 3.77 15.09
N SER A 35 8.88 4.65 14.84
CA SER A 35 8.77 6.06 15.22
C SER A 35 7.72 6.77 14.37
N ALA A 36 7.10 7.84 14.89
CA ALA A 36 6.14 8.64 14.12
C ALA A 36 6.75 9.20 12.82
N VAL A 37 8.03 9.58 12.85
CA VAL A 37 8.78 10.07 11.68
C VAL A 37 8.89 8.98 10.62
N THR A 38 9.27 7.76 11.02
CA THR A 38 9.36 6.61 10.11
C THR A 38 8.01 6.31 9.48
N ILE A 39 6.93 6.33 10.28
CA ILE A 39 5.57 6.09 9.78
C ILE A 39 5.19 7.13 8.73
N ILE A 40 5.36 8.42 9.01
CA ILE A 40 5.01 9.50 8.08
C ILE A 40 5.79 9.38 6.77
N ILE A 41 7.09 9.12 6.84
CA ILE A 41 7.92 9.00 5.63
C ILE A 41 7.50 7.77 4.80
N ILE A 42 7.32 6.61 5.42
CA ILE A 42 6.84 5.40 4.75
C ILE A 42 5.46 5.64 4.14
N TRP A 43 4.57 6.33 4.86
CA TRP A 43 3.24 6.65 4.39
C TRP A 43 3.29 7.48 3.10
N LEU A 44 3.96 8.65 3.15
CA LEU A 44 4.09 9.55 2.02
C LEU A 44 4.82 8.90 0.83
N PHE A 45 5.84 8.08 1.11
CA PHE A 45 6.55 7.34 0.07
C PHE A 45 5.61 6.39 -0.69
N ASN A 46 4.71 5.69 0.00
CA ASN A 46 3.77 4.79 -0.66
C ASN A 46 2.62 5.52 -1.33
N VAL A 47 2.19 6.69 -0.83
CA VAL A 47 1.27 7.57 -1.57
C VAL A 47 1.92 7.99 -2.90
N PHE A 48 3.16 8.45 -2.86
CA PHE A 48 3.92 8.81 -4.06
C PHE A 48 4.04 7.64 -5.05
N LEU A 49 4.37 6.44 -4.56
CA LEU A 49 4.46 5.25 -5.40
C LEU A 49 3.10 4.86 -6.00
N ALA A 50 2.01 4.93 -5.23
CA ALA A 50 0.68 4.60 -5.71
C ALA A 50 0.24 5.55 -6.82
N LEU A 51 0.37 6.87 -6.62
CA LEU A 51 0.06 7.87 -7.64
C LEU A 51 0.96 7.74 -8.88
N THR A 52 2.26 7.47 -8.69
CA THR A 52 3.19 7.26 -9.81
C THR A 52 2.82 6.01 -10.59
N ALA A 53 2.49 4.91 -9.91
CA ALA A 53 2.05 3.68 -10.56
C ALA A 53 0.75 3.90 -11.33
N ASP A 54 -0.22 4.60 -10.74
CA ASP A 54 -1.48 4.89 -11.40
C ASP A 54 -1.27 5.72 -12.67
N ILE A 55 -0.50 6.82 -12.61
CA ILE A 55 -0.18 7.65 -13.79
C ILE A 55 0.60 6.86 -14.84
N THR A 56 1.59 6.06 -14.44
CA THR A 56 2.46 5.34 -15.40
C THR A 56 1.75 4.17 -16.09
N LEU A 57 0.77 3.56 -15.43
CA LEU A 57 0.06 2.40 -15.94
C LEU A 57 -1.25 2.76 -16.64
N SER A 58 -1.93 3.83 -16.23
CA SER A 58 -3.23 4.23 -16.78
C SER A 58 -3.14 5.18 -17.98
N VAL A 59 -2.05 5.97 -18.09
CA VAL A 59 -1.91 6.95 -19.17
C VAL A 59 -1.36 6.32 -20.45
N LYS A 60 -1.83 6.80 -21.60
CA LYS A 60 -1.29 6.44 -22.93
C LYS A 60 0.23 6.58 -22.98
N PRO A 61 0.95 5.66 -23.63
CA PRO A 61 0.46 4.64 -24.57
C PRO A 61 0.17 3.27 -23.96
N TYR A 62 0.41 3.07 -22.66
CA TYR A 62 0.43 1.73 -22.08
C TYR A 62 -0.98 1.23 -21.74
N GLU A 63 -1.82 2.09 -21.14
CA GLU A 63 -3.23 1.77 -20.77
C GLU A 63 -3.36 0.35 -20.21
N LEU A 64 -2.45 -0.05 -19.32
CA LEU A 64 -2.35 -1.43 -18.84
C LEU A 64 -3.39 -1.72 -17.76
N TYR A 65 -3.85 -0.68 -17.09
CA TYR A 65 -4.60 -0.79 -15.85
C TYR A 65 -5.34 0.52 -15.55
N TYR A 66 -6.59 0.41 -15.10
CA TYR A 66 -7.41 1.55 -14.65
C TYR A 66 -7.89 1.36 -13.21
N THR A 67 -7.87 2.45 -12.44
CA THR A 67 -8.42 2.51 -11.08
C THR A 67 -9.80 3.14 -11.11
N ILE A 68 -10.76 2.50 -10.43
CA ILE A 68 -12.15 2.92 -10.16
C ILE A 68 -12.91 3.35 -11.43
N ASP A 69 -12.95 4.64 -11.73
CA ASP A 69 -13.65 5.19 -12.89
C ASP A 69 -12.75 6.23 -13.58
N HIS A 70 -12.44 6.01 -14.85
CA HIS A 70 -11.38 6.73 -15.57
C HIS A 70 -11.73 8.21 -15.85
N ASN A 71 -13.00 8.59 -15.70
CA ASN A 71 -13.52 9.89 -16.14
C ASN A 71 -13.68 10.93 -15.03
N THR A 72 -13.82 10.53 -13.77
CA THR A 72 -14.02 11.43 -12.63
C THR A 72 -13.05 11.06 -11.54
N HIS A 73 -12.11 11.96 -11.22
CA HIS A 73 -11.23 11.75 -10.07
C HIS A 73 -12.04 12.01 -8.80
N GLU A 74 -12.46 10.93 -8.14
CA GLU A 74 -13.45 10.96 -7.06
C GLU A 74 -12.81 10.89 -5.68
N LEU A 75 -13.57 11.30 -4.66
CA LEU A 75 -13.12 11.26 -3.27
C LEU A 75 -12.63 9.86 -2.82
N PHE A 76 -13.22 8.79 -3.34
CA PHE A 76 -12.85 7.42 -2.99
C PHE A 76 -11.53 6.97 -3.61
N ASP A 77 -11.14 7.54 -4.77
CA ASP A 77 -9.80 7.35 -5.34
C ASP A 77 -8.76 7.92 -4.38
N GLU A 78 -9.00 9.13 -3.89
CA GLU A 78 -8.09 9.82 -2.97
C GLU A 78 -8.00 9.08 -1.64
N LEU A 79 -9.14 8.59 -1.13
CA LEU A 79 -9.17 7.75 0.07
C LEU A 79 -8.34 6.47 -0.12
N LEU A 80 -8.50 5.81 -1.27
CA LEU A 80 -7.76 4.61 -1.63
C LEU A 80 -6.25 4.89 -1.67
N HIS A 81 -5.80 5.90 -2.41
CA HIS A 81 -4.38 6.23 -2.60
C HIS A 81 -3.71 6.81 -1.35
N PHE A 82 -4.37 7.71 -0.64
CA PHE A 82 -3.78 8.43 0.50
C PHE A 82 -3.91 7.67 1.82
N VAL A 83 -4.90 6.81 1.96
CA VAL A 83 -5.20 6.16 3.24
C VAL A 83 -5.09 4.65 3.15
N THR A 84 -5.81 4.00 2.24
CA THR A 84 -5.87 2.53 2.22
C THR A 84 -4.56 1.91 1.75
N TYR A 85 -4.01 2.35 0.62
CA TYR A 85 -2.79 1.79 0.02
C TYR A 85 -1.58 1.80 0.96
N PRO A 86 -1.27 2.92 1.65
CA PRO A 86 -0.10 2.98 2.53
C PRO A 86 -0.17 2.08 3.76
N THR A 87 -1.37 1.59 4.14
CA THR A 87 -1.53 0.75 5.34
C THR A 87 -0.81 -0.59 5.22
N LEU A 88 -0.80 -1.22 4.03
CA LEU A 88 -0.15 -2.52 3.84
C LEU A 88 1.38 -2.41 3.97
N PRO A 89 2.08 -1.50 3.26
CA PRO A 89 3.49 -1.21 3.50
C PRO A 89 3.81 -0.84 4.94
N TYR A 90 2.92 -0.11 5.63
CA TYR A 90 3.08 0.16 7.06
C TYR A 90 3.15 -1.13 7.87
N PHE A 91 2.23 -2.08 7.66
CA PHE A 91 2.26 -3.38 8.36
C PHE A 91 3.54 -4.15 8.03
N VAL A 92 3.94 -4.20 6.75
CA VAL A 92 5.18 -4.86 6.31
C VAL A 92 6.38 -4.31 7.06
N VAL A 93 6.51 -2.99 7.19
CA VAL A 93 7.66 -2.39 7.89
C VAL A 93 7.55 -2.57 9.40
N ASN A 94 6.35 -2.42 9.98
CA ASN A 94 6.13 -2.54 11.42
C ASN A 94 6.45 -3.96 11.94
N PHE A 95 5.97 -4.99 11.25
CA PHE A 95 6.31 -6.38 11.60
C PHE A 95 7.77 -6.73 11.26
N TYR A 96 8.35 -6.15 10.22
CA TYR A 96 9.77 -6.32 9.93
C TYR A 96 10.63 -5.78 11.08
N HIS A 97 10.28 -4.63 11.65
CA HIS A 97 10.99 -4.07 12.79
C HIS A 97 10.91 -4.96 14.04
N PHE A 98 9.80 -5.67 14.24
CA PHE A 98 9.63 -6.61 15.35
C PHE A 98 10.42 -7.91 15.15
N PHE A 99 10.27 -8.57 13.99
CA PHE A 99 10.89 -9.88 13.74
C PHE A 99 12.36 -9.81 13.31
N LYS A 100 12.80 -8.68 12.72
CA LYS A 100 14.13 -8.44 12.14
C LYS A 100 14.69 -9.64 11.37
N PRO A 101 13.94 -10.20 10.39
CA PRO A 101 14.39 -11.37 9.64
C PRO A 101 15.67 -11.06 8.85
N LYS A 102 16.60 -12.02 8.80
CA LYS A 102 17.89 -11.89 8.09
C LYS A 102 18.08 -13.03 7.08
N GLY A 103 18.84 -12.76 6.02
CA GLY A 103 19.18 -13.74 4.98
C GLY A 103 17.93 -14.32 4.30
N VAL A 104 17.84 -15.66 4.21
CA VAL A 104 16.71 -16.35 3.56
C VAL A 104 15.36 -16.02 4.21
N LYS A 105 15.32 -15.78 5.53
CA LYS A 105 14.08 -15.39 6.24
C LYS A 105 13.54 -14.03 5.78
N LEU A 106 14.43 -13.12 5.34
CA LEU A 106 14.01 -11.84 4.78
C LEU A 106 13.36 -12.04 3.42
N LEU A 107 13.93 -12.90 2.57
CA LEU A 107 13.37 -13.20 1.27
C LEU A 107 11.97 -13.84 1.42
N SER A 108 11.83 -14.85 2.29
CA SER A 108 10.52 -15.47 2.55
C SER A 108 9.51 -14.48 3.12
N TYR A 109 9.96 -13.53 3.95
CA TYR A 109 9.11 -12.48 4.50
C TYR A 109 8.55 -11.56 3.41
N ILE A 110 9.42 -11.10 2.50
CA ILE A 110 9.01 -10.22 1.39
C ILE A 110 8.06 -10.97 0.45
N VAL A 111 8.41 -12.21 0.06
CA VAL A 111 7.57 -13.05 -0.80
C VAL A 111 6.19 -13.29 -0.18
N PHE A 112 6.13 -13.58 1.13
CA PHE A 112 4.87 -13.77 1.85
C PHE A 112 3.99 -12.53 1.80
N TRP A 113 4.55 -11.36 2.11
CA TRP A 113 3.80 -10.10 2.09
C TRP A 113 3.38 -9.70 0.67
N SER A 114 4.23 -9.92 -0.34
CA SER A 114 3.87 -9.73 -1.75
C SER A 114 2.74 -10.67 -2.17
N GLY A 115 2.71 -11.90 -1.65
CA GLY A 115 1.60 -12.83 -1.83
C GLY A 115 0.28 -12.30 -1.24
N ILE A 116 0.33 -11.74 -0.04
CA ILE A 116 -0.83 -11.08 0.57
C ILE A 116 -1.29 -9.89 -0.28
N ALA A 117 -0.34 -9.08 -0.78
CA ALA A 117 -0.65 -7.91 -1.59
C ALA A 117 -1.40 -8.27 -2.88
N ILE A 118 -0.92 -9.26 -3.65
CA ILE A 118 -1.62 -9.70 -4.86
C ILE A 118 -2.95 -10.40 -4.56
N MET A 119 -3.09 -11.04 -3.40
CA MET A 119 -4.36 -11.63 -2.98
C MET A 119 -5.39 -10.53 -2.73
N LEU A 120 -5.00 -9.47 -2.00
CA LEU A 120 -5.86 -8.31 -1.75
C LEU A 120 -6.20 -7.59 -3.06
N GLU A 121 -5.22 -7.37 -3.92
CA GLU A 121 -5.43 -6.77 -5.24
C GLU A 121 -6.38 -7.61 -6.10
N GLY A 122 -6.20 -8.93 -6.14
CA GLY A 122 -7.10 -9.83 -6.86
C GLY A 122 -8.53 -9.84 -6.32
N ILE A 123 -8.73 -9.57 -5.02
CA ILE A 123 -10.06 -9.33 -4.45
C ILE A 123 -10.59 -7.98 -4.95
N SER A 124 -9.79 -6.91 -4.88
CA SER A 124 -10.16 -5.57 -5.37
C SER A 124 -10.59 -5.56 -6.84
N VAL A 125 -9.95 -6.36 -7.69
CA VAL A 125 -10.35 -6.55 -9.10
C VAL A 125 -11.78 -7.10 -9.22
N LYS A 126 -12.18 -8.04 -8.35
CA LYS A 126 -13.55 -8.58 -8.35
C LYS A 126 -14.60 -7.56 -7.93
N PHE A 127 -14.21 -6.57 -7.14
CA PHE A 127 -15.08 -5.46 -6.73
C PHE A 127 -15.02 -4.28 -7.71
N HIS A 128 -14.39 -4.44 -8.89
CA HIS A 128 -14.23 -3.39 -9.90
C HIS A 128 -13.49 -2.14 -9.42
N VAL A 129 -12.75 -2.24 -8.31
CA VAL A 129 -11.83 -1.16 -7.89
C VAL A 129 -10.72 -1.03 -8.93
N PHE A 130 -10.31 -2.17 -9.52
CA PHE A 130 -9.16 -2.33 -10.39
C PHE A 130 -9.60 -3.03 -11.68
N THR A 131 -9.39 -2.41 -12.84
CA THR A 131 -9.73 -2.98 -14.15
C THR A 131 -8.46 -3.25 -14.95
N TYR A 132 -8.21 -4.53 -15.25
CA TYR A 132 -7.03 -4.97 -16.01
C TYR A 132 -7.34 -5.02 -17.51
N THR A 133 -6.54 -4.32 -18.30
CA THR A 133 -6.63 -4.28 -19.77
C THR A 133 -5.43 -4.96 -20.43
N GLY A 134 -4.23 -4.77 -19.86
CA GLY A 134 -2.99 -5.44 -20.27
C GLY A 134 -2.09 -5.84 -19.10
N TRP A 135 -2.46 -5.47 -17.88
CA TRP A 135 -1.77 -5.82 -16.65
C TRP A 135 -2.17 -7.22 -16.14
N ASN A 136 -1.32 -7.82 -15.32
CA ASN A 136 -1.60 -9.11 -14.71
C ASN A 136 -1.07 -9.18 -13.27
N LEU A 137 -1.63 -10.10 -12.48
CA LEU A 137 -1.25 -10.28 -11.07
C LEU A 137 0.22 -10.67 -10.88
N LEU A 138 0.85 -11.32 -11.88
CA LEU A 138 2.26 -11.69 -11.79
C LEU A 138 3.18 -10.46 -11.90
N LEU A 139 2.83 -9.50 -12.74
CA LEU A 139 3.51 -8.21 -12.82
C LEU A 139 3.33 -7.43 -11.51
N SER A 140 2.10 -7.39 -10.96
CA SER A 140 1.87 -6.82 -9.63
C SER A 140 2.74 -7.47 -8.56
N PHE A 141 2.87 -8.80 -8.57
CA PHE A 141 3.70 -9.53 -7.63
C PHE A 141 5.16 -9.05 -7.67
N VAL A 142 5.73 -8.92 -8.88
CA VAL A 142 7.10 -8.42 -9.06
C VAL A 142 7.22 -6.98 -8.57
N VAL A 143 6.25 -6.12 -8.87
CA VAL A 143 6.22 -4.74 -8.37
C VAL A 143 6.20 -4.72 -6.84
N TYR A 144 5.35 -5.52 -6.19
CA TYR A 144 5.29 -5.57 -4.73
C TYR A 144 6.58 -6.09 -4.09
N LEU A 145 7.30 -7.03 -4.73
CA LEU A 145 8.62 -7.44 -4.23
C LEU A 145 9.57 -6.23 -4.17
N VAL A 146 9.58 -5.40 -5.22
CA VAL A 146 10.42 -4.19 -5.29
C VAL A 146 9.96 -3.16 -4.27
N VAL A 147 8.66 -2.87 -4.21
CA VAL A 147 8.06 -1.88 -3.29
C VAL A 147 8.34 -2.24 -1.84
N PHE A 148 8.14 -3.49 -1.42
CA PHE A 148 8.41 -3.89 -0.04
C PHE A 148 9.91 -3.93 0.29
N THR A 149 10.76 -4.32 -0.66
CA THR A 149 12.21 -4.21 -0.50
C THR A 149 12.64 -2.76 -0.29
N ALA A 150 12.12 -1.84 -1.11
CA ALA A 150 12.40 -0.40 -1.01
C ALA A 150 11.92 0.19 0.32
N ASN A 151 10.71 -0.17 0.78
CA ASN A 151 10.16 0.25 2.06
C ASN A 151 10.99 -0.22 3.25
N ILE A 152 11.39 -1.49 3.27
CA ILE A 152 12.25 -2.05 4.32
C ILE A 152 13.61 -1.35 4.31
N TRP A 153 14.21 -1.12 3.13
CA TRP A 153 15.46 -0.39 3.01
C TRP A 153 15.35 1.04 3.53
N LEU A 154 14.29 1.76 3.14
CA LEU A 154 14.03 3.14 3.58
C LEU A 154 13.82 3.21 5.09
N ALA A 155 13.06 2.29 5.67
CA ALA A 155 12.86 2.21 7.11
C ALA A 155 14.18 2.00 7.87
N ASN A 156 15.01 1.05 7.42
CA ASN A 156 16.34 0.82 7.98
C ASN A 156 17.24 2.07 7.86
N PHE A 157 17.15 2.81 6.75
CA PHE A 157 17.90 4.05 6.56
C PHE A 157 17.48 5.15 7.53
N ILE A 158 16.17 5.32 7.75
CA ILE A 158 15.63 6.29 8.69
C ILE A 158 16.01 5.91 10.12
N GLU A 159 15.89 4.64 10.50
CA GLU A 159 16.21 4.18 11.85
C GLU A 159 17.67 4.41 12.24
N LYS A 160 18.60 4.32 11.27
CA LYS A 160 20.02 4.66 11.50
C LYS A 160 20.21 6.13 11.91
N LYS A 161 19.35 7.04 11.46
CA LYS A 161 19.41 8.48 11.76
C LYS A 161 18.49 8.89 12.91
N HIS A 162 17.33 8.26 13.01
CA HIS A 162 16.27 8.53 13.98
C HIS A 162 15.80 7.20 14.60
N PRO A 163 16.54 6.68 15.60
CA PRO A 163 16.18 5.42 16.23
C PRO A 163 14.83 5.55 16.93
N SER A 164 13.99 4.54 16.75
CA SER A 164 12.72 4.42 17.47
C SER A 164 12.99 4.28 18.97
N LYS A 165 12.19 4.93 19.83
CA LYS A 165 12.29 4.76 21.30
C LYS A 165 12.12 3.29 21.75
N TRP A 166 11.52 2.45 20.90
CA TRP A 166 11.42 1.01 21.13
C TRP A 166 12.75 0.26 21.00
N THR A 167 13.75 0.83 20.33
CA THR A 167 15.09 0.21 20.19
C THR A 167 16.02 0.45 21.38
N THR A 168 15.68 1.39 22.27
CA THR A 168 16.51 1.74 23.44
C THR A 168 16.19 0.93 24.71
N THR A 169 15.30 -0.07 24.64
CA THR A 169 14.87 -0.89 25.78
C THR A 169 15.39 -2.33 25.80
N HIS A 170 16.43 -2.64 25.03
CA HIS A 170 17.12 -3.94 25.09
C HIS A 170 18.63 -3.78 25.22
#